data_AF-A0A1Q7GCK9-F1
#
_entry.id   AF-A0A1Q7GCK9-F1
#
_cell.length_a   1.000
_cell.length_b   1.000
_cell.length_c   1.000
_cell.angle_alpha   90.00
_cell.angle_beta   90.00
_cell.angle_gamma   90.00
#
_symmetry.space_group_name_H-M   'P 1'
#
loop_
_entity.id
_entity.type
_entity.pdbx_description
1 polymer ?
#
loop_
_entity_poly.entity_id
_entity_poly.type
_entity_poly.pdbx_seq_one_letter_code
_entity_poly.pdbx_strand_id
1 'polypeptide(L)'
;MRLLIAILLLTAGLNAAGRERLQRERPSSVANGLDPLGLLQPESVRSILLLHSGKSLLRSKAGELEAALRKDPNNIDDRLMLIGYYTSNGRGSADRLRLRSHVLWMISNHPEHASTAEPSLHDLPDDPEGNSQVLELWKNNLGSHPNDLPVLKNAEKFFFGKEPAEADRLIHRISEREPDSSEWPVELAHLYRMFGIPGEKIDNPAERAIEEYRRVLELTKNPAAREALPGEMADAAFRIGDFPAAVELAKIYLKSSDRPAVQRANTILGRIALRTGDLADARQYLLDSANPAAAPDIALSGPTLVLAKELIEHGERETVLAYLESCLKLWPRGENVLRIWIADIKNGRTPNLGGP
;
A
#
# COMPACT_ATOMS: atom_id res chain seq x y z
N MET A 1 29.18 -4.24 42.06
CA MET A 1 28.86 -4.29 43.49
C MET A 1 28.19 -2.97 43.85
N ARG A 2 26.87 -2.97 44.13
CA ARG A 2 26.10 -2.03 44.99
C ARG A 2 26.14 -0.52 44.62
N LEU A 3 25.14 0.35 44.76
CA LEU A 3 23.71 0.41 45.09
C LEU A 3 23.41 1.95 44.95
N LEU A 4 22.39 2.45 44.24
CA LEU A 4 21.01 2.75 44.69
C LEU A 4 20.82 4.18 45.26
N ILE A 5 19.58 4.70 45.11
CA ILE A 5 18.89 5.84 45.78
C ILE A 5 18.94 7.16 44.96
N ALA A 6 17.90 7.65 44.27
CA ALA A 6 16.47 7.89 44.57
C ALA A 6 16.20 9.11 45.48
N ILE A 7 15.66 10.20 44.91
CA ILE A 7 14.99 11.27 45.64
C ILE A 7 13.58 11.42 45.08
N LEU A 8 12.60 11.21 45.96
CA LEU A 8 11.16 11.34 45.77
C LEU A 8 10.70 12.78 46.06
N LEU A 9 9.77 13.25 45.21
CA LEU A 9 8.48 13.93 45.51
C LEU A 9 8.42 15.03 46.59
N LEU A 10 7.86 16.19 46.21
CA LEU A 10 6.49 16.61 46.61
C LEU A 10 6.15 18.01 46.06
N THR A 11 5.03 18.12 45.36
CA THR A 11 3.87 18.88 45.84
C THR A 11 2.64 18.51 45.00
N ALA A 12 1.64 17.98 45.68
CA ALA A 12 0.32 17.71 45.17
C ALA A 12 -0.59 18.93 45.40
N GLY A 13 -1.58 19.12 44.54
CA GLY A 13 -2.75 19.94 44.87
C GLY A 13 -3.53 20.45 43.67
N LEU A 14 -4.82 20.07 43.62
CA LEU A 14 -5.92 20.62 42.79
C LEU A 14 -6.08 20.10 41.36
N ASN A 15 -6.78 18.97 41.21
CA ASN A 15 -8.20 18.98 40.79
C ASN A 15 -8.74 17.54 40.65
N ALA A 16 -9.23 17.00 41.78
CA ALA A 16 -9.91 15.71 41.86
C ALA A 16 -11.38 15.75 41.37
N ALA A 17 -11.86 16.87 40.82
CA ALA A 17 -13.24 17.02 40.36
C ALA A 17 -13.47 16.64 38.87
N GLY A 18 -12.40 16.32 38.11
CA GLY A 18 -12.50 16.00 36.68
C GLY A 18 -12.48 14.51 36.33
N ARG A 19 -12.15 13.61 37.28
CA ARG A 19 -11.96 12.18 37.02
C ARG A 19 -13.16 11.30 37.37
N GLU A 20 -14.12 11.79 38.16
CA GLU A 20 -15.29 11.01 38.57
C GLU A 20 -16.47 11.02 37.58
N ARG A 21 -16.38 11.75 36.46
CA ARG A 21 -17.45 11.78 35.45
C ARG A 21 -17.33 10.77 34.31
N LEU A 22 -16.26 9.95 34.29
CA LEU A 22 -16.02 8.93 33.26
C LEU A 22 -16.26 7.48 33.72
N GLN A 23 -16.78 7.29 34.94
CA GLN A 23 -17.24 6.00 35.43
C GLN A 23 -18.75 6.05 35.68
N ARG A 24 -19.53 6.14 34.60
CA ARG A 24 -20.92 5.68 34.62
C ARG A 24 -21.00 4.45 33.74
N GLU A 25 -21.00 3.32 34.44
CA GLU A 25 -21.59 2.03 34.08
C GLU A 25 -21.47 1.61 32.62
N ARG A 26 -20.36 0.94 32.26
CA ARG A 26 -20.33 0.04 31.11
C ARG A 26 -21.01 -1.27 31.53
N PRO A 27 -22.12 -1.69 30.91
CA PRO A 27 -22.66 -3.03 31.13
C PRO A 27 -21.63 -4.07 30.68
N SER A 28 -21.49 -5.13 31.46
CA SER A 28 -20.63 -6.27 31.19
C SER A 28 -21.03 -6.98 29.89
N SER A 29 -20.35 -6.67 28.79
CA SER A 29 -20.34 -7.48 27.58
C SER A 29 -18.92 -8.00 27.30
N VAL A 30 -18.81 -8.88 26.32
CA VAL A 30 -17.65 -9.70 25.91
C VAL A 30 -16.35 -8.89 25.64
N ALA A 31 -16.40 -7.56 25.75
CA ALA A 31 -15.31 -6.59 25.58
C ALA A 31 -14.00 -6.94 26.30
N ASN A 32 -14.03 -7.62 27.45
CA ASN A 32 -12.79 -7.97 28.18
C ASN A 32 -11.97 -9.09 27.55
N GLY A 33 -12.53 -9.87 26.61
CA GLY A 33 -11.83 -11.00 25.98
C GLY A 33 -10.81 -10.60 24.91
N LEU A 34 -10.91 -9.37 24.39
CA LEU A 34 -10.03 -8.84 23.34
C LEU A 34 -8.88 -7.98 23.89
N ASP A 35 -8.78 -7.85 25.22
CA ASP A 35 -7.80 -6.95 25.84
C ASP A 35 -7.01 -7.59 27.00
N PRO A 36 -6.16 -8.63 26.75
CA PRO A 36 -5.36 -9.21 27.82
C PRO A 36 -4.13 -8.36 28.20
N LEU A 37 -3.76 -7.36 27.39
CA LEU A 37 -2.46 -6.67 27.52
C LEU A 37 -2.53 -5.13 27.51
N GLY A 38 -3.70 -4.50 27.42
CA GLY A 38 -3.83 -3.04 27.56
C GLY A 38 -3.09 -2.22 26.49
N LEU A 39 -2.77 -2.85 25.34
CA LEU A 39 -2.31 -2.16 24.15
C LEU A 39 -3.55 -1.71 23.39
N LEU A 40 -3.98 -0.46 23.62
CA LEU A 40 -5.03 0.20 22.84
C LEU A 40 -4.74 0.02 21.34
N GLN A 41 -5.41 -0.94 20.71
CA GLN A 41 -5.32 -1.12 19.27
C GLN A 41 -5.96 0.10 18.59
N PRO A 42 -5.45 0.58 17.45
CA PRO A 42 -6.12 1.61 16.67
C PRO A 42 -7.58 1.22 16.39
N GLU A 43 -8.50 2.18 16.34
CA GLU A 43 -9.95 1.91 16.18
C GLU A 43 -10.25 1.09 14.92
N SER A 44 -9.45 1.24 13.86
CA SER A 44 -9.51 0.40 12.66
C SER A 44 -9.25 -1.08 12.95
N VAL A 45 -8.17 -1.40 13.66
CA VAL A 45 -7.82 -2.77 14.06
C VAL A 45 -8.91 -3.36 14.96
N ARG A 46 -9.41 -2.56 15.91
CA ARG A 46 -10.49 -2.96 16.81
C ARG A 46 -11.78 -3.29 16.04
N SER A 47 -12.13 -2.44 15.08
CA SER A 47 -13.28 -2.64 14.20
C SER A 47 -13.20 -3.96 13.43
N ILE A 48 -12.03 -4.25 12.84
CA ILE A 48 -11.77 -5.50 12.11
C ILE A 48 -11.94 -6.71 13.04
N LEU A 49 -11.39 -6.64 14.26
CA LEU A 49 -11.50 -7.73 15.23
C LEU A 49 -12.95 -7.99 15.67
N LEU A 50 -13.77 -6.95 15.85
CA LEU A 50 -15.19 -7.09 16.19
C LEU A 50 -16.01 -7.69 15.05
N LEU A 51 -15.81 -7.19 13.83
CA LEU A 51 -16.42 -7.76 12.61
C LEU A 51 -16.02 -9.23 12.44
N HIS A 52 -14.74 -9.57 12.65
CA HIS A 52 -14.26 -10.95 12.56
C HIS A 52 -14.85 -11.84 13.66
N SER A 53 -14.87 -11.36 14.91
CA SER A 53 -15.45 -12.08 16.05
C SER A 53 -16.93 -12.35 15.86
N GLY A 54 -17.65 -11.42 15.24
CA GLY A 54 -19.06 -11.55 14.86
C GLY A 54 -19.35 -12.80 14.02
N LYS A 55 -18.42 -13.19 13.14
CA LYS A 55 -18.58 -14.36 12.25
C LYS A 55 -18.74 -15.68 13.01
N SER A 56 -18.22 -15.75 14.23
CA SER A 56 -18.26 -16.95 15.09
C SER A 56 -19.42 -16.95 16.08
N LEU A 57 -20.31 -15.94 16.04
CA LEU A 57 -21.43 -15.86 16.96
C LEU A 57 -22.48 -16.95 16.71
N LEU A 58 -23.03 -17.48 17.80
CA LEU A 58 -24.23 -18.31 17.78
C LEU A 58 -25.47 -17.45 17.51
N ARG A 59 -26.48 -18.01 16.85
CA ARG A 59 -27.76 -17.32 16.58
C ARG A 59 -28.45 -16.80 17.85
N SER A 60 -28.39 -17.55 18.95
CA SER A 60 -28.91 -17.10 20.25
C SER A 60 -28.20 -15.84 20.73
N LYS A 61 -26.87 -15.80 20.60
CA LYS A 61 -26.07 -14.65 21.02
C LYS A 61 -26.32 -13.42 20.14
N ALA A 62 -26.46 -13.60 18.83
CA ALA A 62 -26.89 -12.52 17.94
C ALA A 62 -28.28 -11.96 18.36
N GLY A 63 -29.22 -12.83 18.74
CA GLY A 63 -30.52 -12.42 19.27
C GLY A 63 -30.43 -11.61 20.58
N GLU A 64 -29.49 -11.93 21.47
CA GLU A 64 -29.22 -11.16 22.68
C GLU A 64 -28.65 -9.77 22.36
N LEU A 65 -27.68 -9.69 21.44
CA LEU A 65 -27.09 -8.41 21.00
C LEU A 65 -28.15 -7.53 20.33
N GLU A 66 -29.02 -8.10 19.51
CA GLU A 66 -30.17 -7.40 18.93
C GLU A 66 -31.12 -6.84 20.00
N ALA A 67 -31.37 -7.60 21.07
CA ALA A 67 -32.17 -7.11 22.19
C ALA A 67 -31.45 -6.03 23.00
N ALA A 68 -30.12 -6.11 23.12
CA ALA A 68 -29.30 -5.09 23.77
C ALA A 68 -29.32 -3.78 22.96
N LEU A 69 -29.15 -3.83 21.64
CA LEU A 69 -29.20 -2.65 20.77
C LEU A 69 -30.56 -1.94 20.75
N ARG A 70 -31.66 -2.64 21.04
CA ARG A 70 -32.98 -1.97 21.24
C ARG A 70 -33.00 -1.09 22.48
N LYS A 71 -32.20 -1.40 23.49
CA LYS A 71 -32.08 -0.63 24.73
C LYS A 71 -30.99 0.44 24.63
N ASP A 72 -29.89 0.12 23.94
CA ASP A 72 -28.78 1.02 23.68
C ASP A 72 -28.39 1.00 22.18
N PRO A 73 -29.07 1.81 21.34
CA PRO A 73 -28.82 1.83 19.90
C PRO A 73 -27.43 2.30 19.50
N ASN A 74 -26.72 3.01 20.39
CA ASN A 74 -25.43 3.64 20.11
C ASN A 74 -24.23 2.73 20.42
N ASN A 75 -24.46 1.50 20.88
CA ASN A 75 -23.39 0.54 21.08
C ASN A 75 -22.85 0.03 19.72
N ILE A 76 -21.79 0.69 19.24
CA ILE A 76 -21.13 0.36 17.97
C ILE A 76 -20.53 -1.06 18.01
N ASP A 77 -20.00 -1.53 19.14
CA ASP A 77 -19.34 -2.84 19.22
C ASP A 77 -20.29 -3.98 18.94
N ASP A 78 -21.44 -3.99 19.63
CA ASP A 78 -22.48 -4.98 19.45
C ASP A 78 -22.99 -4.95 18.00
N ARG A 79 -23.07 -3.76 17.41
CA ARG A 79 -23.45 -3.57 16.00
C ARG A 79 -22.41 -4.13 15.03
N LEU A 80 -21.12 -3.90 15.25
CA LEU A 80 -20.05 -4.46 14.42
C LEU A 80 -20.02 -6.00 14.52
N MET A 81 -20.22 -6.55 15.72
CA MET A 81 -20.35 -7.99 15.89
C MET A 81 -21.57 -8.56 15.13
N LEU A 82 -22.70 -7.86 15.13
CA LEU A 82 -23.90 -8.26 14.37
C LEU A 82 -23.69 -8.14 12.85
N ILE A 83 -23.02 -7.09 12.37
CA ILE A 83 -22.64 -6.96 10.94
C ILE A 83 -21.78 -8.16 10.53
N GLY A 84 -20.76 -8.50 11.32
CA GLY A 84 -19.93 -9.67 11.10
C GLY A 84 -20.73 -10.98 11.07
N TYR A 85 -21.63 -11.16 12.04
CA TYR A 85 -22.51 -12.32 12.13
C TYR A 85 -23.40 -12.47 10.89
N TYR A 86 -24.17 -11.43 10.53
CA TYR A 86 -25.11 -11.50 9.42
C TYR A 86 -24.42 -11.60 8.06
N THR A 87 -23.24 -11.00 7.90
CA THR A 87 -22.45 -11.13 6.67
C THR A 87 -22.03 -12.58 6.41
N SER A 88 -21.62 -13.34 7.44
CA SER A 88 -21.16 -14.73 7.27
C SER A 88 -22.26 -15.78 7.42
N ASN A 89 -23.17 -15.58 8.37
CA ASN A 89 -24.14 -16.58 8.80
C ASN A 89 -25.59 -16.23 8.45
N GLY A 90 -25.86 -15.01 7.97
CA GLY A 90 -27.20 -14.59 7.58
C GLY A 90 -27.77 -15.51 6.50
N ARG A 91 -29.03 -15.93 6.66
CA ARG A 91 -29.74 -16.76 5.67
C ARG A 91 -31.14 -16.17 5.43
N GLY A 92 -31.48 -15.99 4.16
CA GLY A 92 -32.80 -15.49 3.75
C GLY A 92 -32.92 -13.97 3.73
N SER A 93 -34.13 -13.48 3.45
CA SER A 93 -34.41 -12.04 3.30
C SER A 93 -34.38 -11.27 4.62
N ALA A 94 -34.88 -11.86 5.72
CA ALA A 94 -34.93 -11.20 7.02
C ALA A 94 -33.54 -10.86 7.57
N ASP A 95 -32.57 -11.80 7.47
CA ASP A 95 -31.20 -11.56 7.93
C ASP A 95 -30.48 -10.54 7.04
N ARG A 96 -30.76 -10.51 5.73
CA ARG A 96 -30.25 -9.46 4.81
C ARG A 96 -30.77 -8.08 5.18
N LEU A 97 -32.06 -7.95 5.51
CA LEU A 97 -32.63 -6.68 5.97
C LEU A 97 -32.02 -6.20 7.30
N ARG A 98 -31.67 -7.11 8.21
CA ARG A 98 -30.96 -6.77 9.45
C ARG A 98 -29.55 -6.26 9.18
N LEU A 99 -28.79 -6.98 8.35
CA LEU A 99 -27.46 -6.55 7.92
C LEU A 99 -27.52 -5.14 7.30
N ARG A 100 -28.41 -4.95 6.32
CA ARG A 100 -28.67 -3.65 5.68
C ARG A 100 -28.94 -2.57 6.74
N SER A 101 -29.83 -2.83 7.68
CA SER A 101 -30.19 -1.88 8.74
C SER A 101 -28.99 -1.47 9.60
N HIS A 102 -28.11 -2.41 9.96
CA HIS A 102 -26.92 -2.09 10.74
C HIS A 102 -25.88 -1.30 9.95
N VAL A 103 -25.65 -1.68 8.68
CA VAL A 103 -24.69 -1.00 7.80
C VAL A 103 -25.14 0.43 7.50
N LEU A 104 -26.40 0.63 7.09
CA LEU A 104 -26.94 1.97 6.82
C LEU A 104 -26.90 2.86 8.07
N TRP A 105 -27.18 2.29 9.25
CA TRP A 105 -27.06 3.04 10.50
C TRP A 105 -25.62 3.50 10.76
N MET A 106 -24.63 2.62 10.57
CA MET A 106 -23.21 3.00 10.76
C MET A 106 -22.82 4.15 9.84
N ILE A 107 -23.13 4.04 8.54
CA ILE A 107 -22.75 5.07 7.55
C ILE A 107 -23.51 6.38 7.79
N SER A 108 -24.78 6.31 8.20
CA SER A 108 -25.59 7.50 8.43
C SER A 108 -25.25 8.24 9.73
N ASN A 109 -24.83 7.54 10.79
CA ASN A 109 -24.63 8.15 12.11
C ASN A 109 -23.16 8.35 12.46
N HIS A 110 -22.29 7.51 11.91
CA HIS A 110 -20.86 7.47 12.19
C HIS A 110 -20.01 7.29 10.91
N PRO A 111 -20.18 8.14 9.87
CA PRO A 111 -19.39 8.03 8.64
C PRO A 111 -17.89 8.22 8.85
N GLU A 112 -17.48 8.87 9.94
CA GLU A 112 -16.09 9.06 10.36
C GLU A 112 -15.48 7.80 10.96
N HIS A 113 -16.30 6.86 11.42
CA HIS A 113 -15.83 5.69 12.14
C HIS A 113 -15.09 4.73 11.21
N ALA A 114 -13.91 4.27 11.63
CA ALA A 114 -12.99 3.49 10.80
C ALA A 114 -13.61 2.23 10.19
N SER A 115 -14.56 1.59 10.88
CA SER A 115 -15.29 0.43 10.36
C SER A 115 -16.05 0.70 9.05
N THR A 116 -16.41 1.94 8.75
CA THR A 116 -17.13 2.29 7.52
C THR A 116 -16.23 2.24 6.27
N ALA A 117 -14.91 2.14 6.46
CA ALA A 117 -13.94 1.81 5.40
C ALA A 117 -13.80 0.28 5.15
N GLU A 118 -14.47 -0.57 5.94
CA GLU A 118 -14.34 -2.03 5.81
C GLU A 118 -15.27 -2.59 4.72
N PRO A 119 -14.80 -3.60 3.92
CA PRO A 119 -15.58 -4.16 2.81
C PRO A 119 -16.98 -4.66 3.19
N SER A 120 -17.16 -5.17 4.40
CA SER A 120 -18.46 -5.64 4.91
C SER A 120 -19.51 -4.53 5.07
N LEU A 121 -19.11 -3.27 5.05
CA LEU A 121 -19.99 -2.10 5.07
C LEU A 121 -20.13 -1.45 3.68
N HIS A 122 -19.35 -1.87 2.68
CA HIS A 122 -19.40 -1.32 1.32
C HIS A 122 -20.34 -2.07 0.39
N ASP A 123 -20.41 -3.39 0.58
CA ASP A 123 -21.15 -4.30 -0.30
C ASP A 123 -22.00 -5.27 0.53
N LEU A 124 -23.31 -5.13 0.39
CA LEU A 124 -24.31 -6.02 0.94
C LEU A 124 -24.56 -7.18 -0.06
N PRO A 125 -24.25 -8.44 0.31
CA PRO A 125 -24.43 -9.58 -0.58
C PRO A 125 -25.90 -9.81 -0.93
N ASP A 126 -26.18 -10.07 -2.21
CA ASP A 126 -27.53 -10.33 -2.75
C ASP A 126 -28.56 -9.26 -2.36
N ASP A 127 -28.13 -8.00 -2.27
CA ASP A 127 -28.97 -6.86 -1.88
C ASP A 127 -28.72 -5.59 -2.72
N PRO A 128 -29.23 -5.54 -3.98
CA PRO A 128 -29.04 -4.38 -4.85
C PRO A 128 -29.67 -3.08 -4.34
N GLU A 129 -30.81 -3.18 -3.65
CA GLU A 129 -31.50 -2.03 -3.06
C GLU A 129 -30.68 -1.45 -1.91
N GLY A 130 -30.19 -2.31 -1.00
CA GLY A 130 -29.31 -1.89 0.09
C GLY A 130 -28.03 -1.24 -0.43
N ASN A 131 -27.42 -1.80 -1.47
CA ASN A 131 -26.22 -1.21 -2.09
C ASN A 131 -26.50 0.16 -2.75
N SER A 132 -27.70 0.36 -3.30
CA SER A 132 -28.12 1.67 -3.81
C SER A 132 -28.28 2.69 -2.69
N GLN A 133 -28.86 2.28 -1.55
CA GLN A 133 -28.98 3.13 -0.36
C GLN A 133 -27.63 3.49 0.25
N VAL A 134 -26.68 2.54 0.32
CA VAL A 134 -25.31 2.80 0.78
C VAL A 134 -24.62 3.85 -0.11
N LEU A 135 -24.76 3.73 -1.43
CA LEU A 135 -24.21 4.69 -2.38
C LEU A 135 -24.79 6.10 -2.18
N GLU A 136 -26.11 6.22 -2.05
CA GLU A 136 -26.78 7.49 -1.79
C GLU A 136 -26.33 8.12 -0.47
N LEU A 137 -26.19 7.32 0.60
CA LEU A 137 -25.69 7.80 1.89
C LEU A 137 -24.27 8.38 1.77
N TRP A 138 -23.35 7.69 1.08
CA TRP A 138 -22.00 8.21 0.89
C TRP A 138 -21.98 9.51 0.08
N LYS A 139 -22.80 9.63 -0.97
CA LYS A 139 -22.96 10.89 -1.73
C LYS A 139 -23.48 12.03 -0.84
N ASN A 140 -24.46 11.75 0.01
CA ASN A 140 -25.00 12.73 0.96
C ASN A 140 -23.98 13.13 2.04
N ASN A 141 -23.21 12.17 2.54
CA ASN A 141 -22.16 12.40 3.53
C ASN A 141 -21.03 13.28 2.96
N LEU A 142 -20.63 13.08 1.71
CA LEU A 142 -19.65 13.95 1.05
C LEU A 142 -20.13 15.41 0.92
N GLY A 143 -21.44 15.62 0.76
CA GLY A 143 -22.04 16.95 0.75
C GLY A 143 -22.17 17.58 2.14
N SER A 144 -22.48 16.78 3.15
CA SER A 144 -22.72 17.23 4.54
C SER A 144 -21.42 17.41 5.32
N HIS A 145 -20.39 16.66 4.98
CA HIS A 145 -19.08 16.63 5.64
C HIS A 145 -17.92 16.92 4.66
N PRO A 146 -17.96 18.04 3.91
CA PRO A 146 -17.03 18.27 2.80
C PRO A 146 -15.55 18.46 3.24
N ASN A 147 -15.31 18.68 4.53
CA ASN A 147 -13.97 18.91 5.08
C ASN A 147 -13.59 17.93 6.19
N ASP A 148 -14.44 16.95 6.49
CA ASP A 148 -14.18 15.97 7.54
C ASP A 148 -13.24 14.88 7.01
N LEU A 149 -11.99 14.94 7.43
CA LEU A 149 -10.92 14.12 6.87
C LEU A 149 -11.16 12.61 7.04
N PRO A 150 -11.51 12.08 8.23
CA PRO A 150 -11.96 10.70 8.39
C PRO A 150 -13.09 10.29 7.42
N VAL A 151 -14.13 11.13 7.26
CA VAL A 151 -15.23 10.83 6.34
C VAL A 151 -14.75 10.75 4.90
N LEU A 152 -13.88 11.69 4.47
CA LEU A 152 -13.30 11.67 3.12
C LEU A 152 -12.47 10.40 2.89
N LYS A 153 -11.66 9.98 3.86
CA LYS A 153 -10.86 8.74 3.75
C LYS A 153 -11.74 7.49 3.67
N ASN A 154 -12.77 7.39 4.50
CA ASN A 154 -13.67 6.23 4.47
C ASN A 154 -14.50 6.20 3.17
N ALA A 155 -14.94 7.37 2.69
CA ALA A 155 -15.63 7.50 1.41
C ALA A 155 -14.72 7.14 0.24
N GLU A 156 -13.44 7.53 0.28
CA GLU A 156 -12.45 7.17 -0.73
C GLU A 156 -12.36 5.64 -0.88
N LYS A 157 -12.23 4.91 0.23
CA LYS A 157 -12.23 3.44 0.22
C LYS A 157 -13.50 2.84 -0.35
N PHE A 158 -14.66 3.41 -0.04
CA PHE A 158 -15.95 2.98 -0.62
C PHE A 158 -16.00 3.20 -2.14
N PHE A 159 -15.59 4.38 -2.62
CA PHE A 159 -15.66 4.73 -4.04
C PHE A 159 -14.56 4.10 -4.88
N PHE A 160 -13.43 3.69 -4.29
CA PHE A 160 -12.27 3.16 -5.00
C PHE A 160 -12.62 2.10 -6.05
N GLY A 161 -13.43 1.11 -5.67
CA GLY A 161 -13.88 0.03 -6.57
C GLY A 161 -15.20 0.28 -7.30
N LYS A 162 -15.92 1.37 -6.97
CA LYS A 162 -17.30 1.61 -7.43
C LYS A 162 -17.39 2.77 -8.42
N GLU A 163 -16.79 3.91 -8.06
CA GLU A 163 -16.72 5.12 -8.89
C GLU A 163 -15.27 5.67 -8.83
N PRO A 164 -14.31 5.09 -9.58
CA PRO A 164 -12.90 5.47 -9.51
C PRO A 164 -12.64 6.97 -9.74
N ALA A 165 -13.47 7.63 -10.55
CA ALA A 165 -13.37 9.08 -10.76
C ALA A 165 -13.66 9.90 -9.50
N GLU A 166 -14.54 9.43 -8.62
CA GLU A 166 -14.81 10.09 -7.34
C GLU A 166 -13.71 9.79 -6.33
N ALA A 167 -13.18 8.55 -6.32
CA ALA A 167 -12.00 8.20 -5.52
C ALA A 167 -10.79 9.05 -5.88
N ASP A 168 -10.49 9.23 -7.18
CA ASP A 168 -9.41 10.11 -7.68
C ASP A 168 -9.54 11.54 -7.11
N ARG A 169 -10.74 12.12 -7.17
CA ARG A 169 -11.03 13.45 -6.60
C ARG A 169 -10.82 13.50 -5.09
N LEU A 170 -11.26 12.46 -4.37
CA LEU A 170 -11.11 12.36 -2.93
C LEU A 170 -9.63 12.26 -2.54
N ILE A 171 -8.84 11.41 -3.21
CA ILE A 171 -7.40 11.27 -2.97
C ILE A 171 -6.70 12.64 -3.11
N HIS A 172 -7.00 13.41 -4.16
CA HIS A 172 -6.45 14.76 -4.32
C HIS A 172 -6.85 15.68 -3.16
N ARG A 173 -8.14 15.76 -2.81
CA ARG A 173 -8.63 16.57 -1.68
C ARG A 173 -8.02 16.18 -0.34
N ILE A 174 -7.83 14.89 -0.09
CA ILE A 174 -7.22 14.37 1.13
C ILE A 174 -5.73 14.73 1.14
N SER A 175 -5.03 14.57 0.01
CA SER A 175 -3.60 14.89 -0.13
C SER A 175 -3.28 16.38 0.12
N GLU A 176 -4.20 17.29 -0.24
CA GLU A 176 -4.05 18.73 0.08
C GLU A 176 -4.01 18.98 1.59
N ARG A 177 -4.68 18.13 2.38
CA ARG A 177 -4.77 18.23 3.85
C ARG A 177 -3.67 17.43 4.55
N GLU A 178 -3.11 16.43 3.86
CA GLU A 178 -2.00 15.60 4.33
C GLU A 178 -0.84 15.62 3.33
N PRO A 179 -0.23 16.80 3.07
CA PRO A 179 0.77 16.96 2.02
C PRO A 179 2.05 16.14 2.24
N ASP A 180 2.34 15.79 3.49
CA ASP A 180 3.53 15.01 3.85
C ASP A 180 3.28 13.49 3.86
N SER A 181 2.04 13.05 3.60
CA SER A 181 1.69 11.63 3.60
C SER A 181 2.20 10.94 2.33
N SER A 182 2.94 9.85 2.50
CA SER A 182 3.31 8.95 1.40
C SER A 182 2.18 7.99 1.00
N GLU A 183 1.07 7.96 1.73
CA GLU A 183 -0.08 7.08 1.46
C GLU A 183 -0.81 7.49 0.18
N TRP A 184 -1.15 8.77 0.03
CA TRP A 184 -2.00 9.25 -1.07
C TRP A 184 -1.39 9.10 -2.47
N PRO A 185 -0.08 9.36 -2.68
CA PRO A 185 0.54 9.05 -3.97
C PRO A 185 0.50 7.55 -4.30
N VAL A 186 0.68 6.68 -3.31
CA VAL A 186 0.63 5.22 -3.48
C VAL A 186 -0.79 4.76 -3.79
N GLU A 187 -1.78 5.30 -3.09
CA GLU A 187 -3.20 5.01 -3.33
C GLU A 187 -3.62 5.47 -4.73
N LEU A 188 -3.16 6.65 -5.17
CA LEU A 188 -3.42 7.16 -6.51
C LEU A 188 -2.82 6.25 -7.60
N ALA A 189 -1.57 5.86 -7.42
CA ALA A 189 -0.91 4.92 -8.33
C ALA A 189 -1.63 3.56 -8.38
N HIS A 190 -2.17 3.11 -7.24
CA HIS A 190 -2.95 1.88 -7.17
C HIS A 190 -4.26 2.00 -7.94
N LEU A 191 -4.99 3.10 -7.76
CA LEU A 191 -6.23 3.40 -8.47
C LEU A 191 -6.01 3.38 -9.99
N TYR A 192 -4.97 4.07 -10.47
CA TYR A 192 -4.67 4.15 -11.90
C TYR A 192 -4.24 2.80 -12.48
N ARG A 193 -3.46 2.01 -11.74
CA ARG A 193 -3.11 0.65 -12.17
C ARG A 193 -4.33 -0.25 -12.33
N MET A 194 -5.34 -0.09 -11.48
CA MET A 194 -6.55 -0.93 -11.51
C MET A 194 -7.56 -0.49 -12.56
N PHE A 195 -7.74 0.83 -12.75
CA PHE A 195 -8.86 1.36 -13.52
C PHE A 195 -8.45 2.27 -14.70
N GLY A 196 -7.14 2.50 -14.89
CA GLY A 196 -6.63 3.59 -15.70
C GLY A 196 -6.86 4.95 -15.03
N ILE A 197 -6.45 6.03 -15.71
CA ILE A 197 -6.69 7.38 -15.24
C ILE A 197 -8.17 7.75 -15.49
N PRO A 198 -8.99 7.98 -14.45
CA PRO A 198 -10.41 8.23 -14.64
C PRO A 198 -10.66 9.49 -15.48
N GLY A 199 -11.60 9.38 -16.44
CA GLY A 199 -11.96 10.47 -17.34
C GLY A 199 -11.02 10.67 -18.53
N GLU A 200 -9.85 10.04 -18.53
CA GLU A 200 -8.90 10.08 -19.64
C GLU A 200 -9.01 8.83 -20.52
N LYS A 201 -8.87 9.00 -21.82
CA LYS A 201 -8.74 7.89 -22.78
C LYS A 201 -7.39 7.98 -23.47
N ILE A 202 -6.40 7.35 -22.86
CA ILE A 202 -5.04 7.28 -23.37
C ILE A 202 -4.78 5.85 -23.82
N ASP A 203 -4.94 5.61 -25.13
CA ASP A 203 -4.80 4.28 -25.73
C ASP A 203 -3.33 3.83 -25.77
N ASN A 204 -2.40 4.77 -25.86
CA ASN A 204 -0.97 4.50 -25.87
C ASN A 204 -0.46 4.21 -24.44
N PRO A 205 0.02 2.99 -24.13
CA PRO A 205 0.45 2.63 -22.79
C PRO A 205 1.60 3.50 -22.24
N ALA A 206 2.52 3.94 -23.10
CA ALA A 206 3.64 4.80 -22.70
C ALA A 206 3.17 6.21 -22.31
N GLU A 207 2.26 6.79 -23.10
CA GLU A 207 1.67 8.10 -22.78
C GLU A 207 0.87 8.04 -21.48
N ARG A 208 0.11 6.96 -21.28
CA ARG A 208 -0.64 6.75 -20.05
C ARG A 208 0.28 6.66 -18.85
N ALA A 209 1.35 5.88 -18.92
CA ALA A 209 2.30 5.72 -17.82
C ALA A 209 3.02 7.02 -17.46
N ILE A 210 3.38 7.85 -18.46
CA ILE A 210 3.96 9.17 -18.22
C ILE A 210 2.96 10.09 -17.52
N GLU A 211 1.70 10.06 -17.93
CA GLU A 211 0.64 10.85 -17.30
C GLU A 211 0.34 10.37 -15.87
N GLU A 212 0.28 9.05 -15.64
CA GLU A 212 0.16 8.47 -14.30
C GLU A 212 1.32 8.93 -13.41
N TYR A 213 2.54 8.84 -13.92
CA TYR A 213 3.74 9.32 -13.22
C TYR A 213 3.63 10.80 -12.88
N ARG A 214 3.21 11.64 -13.81
CA ARG A 214 3.07 13.08 -13.59
C ARG A 214 2.10 13.38 -12.44
N ARG A 215 0.92 12.75 -12.44
CA ARG A 215 -0.10 12.97 -11.40
C ARG A 215 0.34 12.44 -10.04
N VAL A 216 0.94 11.24 -9.98
CA VAL A 216 1.48 10.70 -8.72
C VAL A 216 2.61 11.58 -8.20
N LEU A 217 3.50 12.05 -9.08
CA LEU A 217 4.58 12.97 -8.73
C LEU A 217 4.05 14.29 -8.18
N GLU A 218 2.92 14.82 -8.66
CA GLU A 218 2.33 16.05 -8.13
C GLU A 218 1.94 15.91 -6.64
N LEU A 219 1.47 14.73 -6.24
CA LEU A 219 1.11 14.44 -4.84
C LEU A 219 2.32 14.07 -3.98
N THR A 220 3.38 13.52 -4.55
CA THR A 220 4.59 13.15 -3.80
C THR A 220 5.38 14.39 -3.40
N LYS A 221 5.26 14.89 -2.16
CA LYS A 221 6.04 16.06 -1.70
C LYS A 221 7.43 15.71 -1.18
N ASN A 222 7.61 14.51 -0.65
CA ASN A 222 8.89 14.05 -0.12
C ASN A 222 9.96 13.97 -1.24
N PRO A 223 11.08 14.71 -1.16
CA PRO A 223 12.08 14.75 -2.24
C PRO A 223 12.70 13.40 -2.58
N ALA A 224 13.03 12.58 -1.59
CA ALA A 224 13.62 11.27 -1.83
C ALA A 224 12.63 10.32 -2.51
N ALA A 225 11.36 10.34 -2.09
CA ALA A 225 10.31 9.56 -2.75
C ALA A 225 10.06 10.04 -4.19
N ARG A 226 10.07 11.36 -4.44
CA ARG A 226 9.96 11.92 -5.80
C ARG A 226 11.06 11.44 -6.72
N GLU A 227 12.27 11.32 -6.20
CA GLU A 227 13.46 10.92 -6.95
C GLU A 227 13.45 9.42 -7.30
N ALA A 228 12.96 8.58 -6.38
CA ALA A 228 12.86 7.13 -6.56
C ALA A 228 11.67 6.69 -7.42
N LEU A 229 10.58 7.48 -7.45
CA LEU A 229 9.31 7.14 -8.10
C LEU A 229 9.43 6.67 -9.57
N PRO A 230 10.22 7.32 -10.45
CA PRO A 230 10.39 6.84 -11.82
C PRO A 230 10.89 5.40 -11.90
N GLY A 231 11.82 5.01 -11.02
CA GLY A 231 12.36 3.66 -10.96
C GLY A 231 11.32 2.63 -10.52
N GLU A 232 10.55 2.94 -9.48
CA GLU A 232 9.49 2.06 -8.97
C GLU A 232 8.39 1.83 -10.01
N MET A 233 7.99 2.89 -10.72
CA MET A 233 6.99 2.80 -11.79
C MET A 233 7.53 2.05 -13.01
N ALA A 234 8.80 2.25 -13.38
CA ALA A 234 9.45 1.49 -14.45
C ALA A 234 9.48 -0.01 -14.13
N ASP A 235 9.82 -0.39 -12.89
CA ASP A 235 9.82 -1.77 -12.42
C ASP A 235 8.41 -2.38 -12.42
N ALA A 236 7.38 -1.60 -12.08
CA ALA A 236 5.99 -2.04 -12.12
C ALA A 236 5.52 -2.28 -13.56
N ALA A 237 5.77 -1.34 -14.47
CA ALA A 237 5.46 -1.45 -15.89
C ALA A 237 6.17 -2.66 -16.53
N PHE A 238 7.45 -2.86 -16.22
CA PHE A 238 8.21 -4.02 -16.69
C PHE A 238 7.58 -5.35 -16.26
N ARG A 239 7.14 -5.47 -15.00
CA ARG A 239 6.55 -6.71 -14.45
C ARG A 239 5.22 -7.10 -15.11
N ILE A 240 4.44 -6.12 -15.56
CA ILE A 240 3.16 -6.35 -16.24
C ILE A 240 3.32 -6.48 -17.77
N GLY A 241 4.54 -6.36 -18.29
CA GLY A 241 4.83 -6.47 -19.73
C GLY A 241 4.61 -5.19 -20.53
N ASP A 242 4.38 -4.05 -19.87
CA ASP A 242 4.25 -2.74 -20.52
C ASP A 242 5.65 -2.15 -20.80
N PHE A 243 6.36 -2.78 -21.75
CA PHE A 243 7.72 -2.39 -22.10
C PHE A 243 7.86 -0.95 -22.62
N PRO A 244 6.95 -0.42 -23.45
CA PRO A 244 7.00 0.98 -23.87
C PRO A 244 7.00 1.95 -22.68
N ALA A 245 6.08 1.77 -21.73
CA ALA A 245 6.03 2.56 -20.50
C ALA A 245 7.30 2.42 -19.66
N ALA A 246 7.75 1.18 -19.46
CA ALA A 246 8.94 0.89 -18.66
C ALA A 246 10.21 1.55 -19.24
N VAL A 247 10.35 1.61 -20.56
CA VAL A 247 11.46 2.28 -21.23
C VAL A 247 11.44 3.78 -20.95
N GLU A 248 10.30 4.45 -21.13
CA GLU A 248 10.22 5.90 -20.93
C GLU A 248 10.45 6.29 -19.46
N LEU A 249 9.87 5.55 -18.52
CA LEU A 249 10.08 5.76 -17.09
C LEU A 249 11.52 5.47 -16.66
N ALA A 250 12.15 4.42 -17.19
CA ALA A 250 13.55 4.13 -16.92
C ALA A 250 14.49 5.22 -17.48
N LYS A 251 14.19 5.79 -18.65
CA LYS A 251 14.94 6.94 -19.20
C LYS A 251 14.78 8.19 -18.34
N ILE A 252 13.59 8.44 -17.78
CA ILE A 252 13.39 9.51 -16.80
C ILE A 252 14.22 9.24 -15.55
N TYR A 253 14.19 7.99 -15.04
CA TYR A 253 14.94 7.61 -13.86
C TYR A 253 16.45 7.77 -14.06
N LEU A 254 16.98 7.42 -15.24
CA LEU A 254 18.40 7.55 -15.59
C LEU A 254 18.91 9.01 -15.51
N LYS A 255 18.03 9.99 -15.68
CA LYS A 255 18.35 11.43 -15.56
C LYS A 255 18.24 11.97 -14.14
N SER A 256 17.79 11.17 -13.17
CA SER A 256 17.68 11.59 -11.78
C SER A 256 19.06 11.74 -11.12
N SER A 257 19.13 12.55 -10.07
CA SER A 257 20.33 12.69 -9.23
C SER A 257 20.47 11.57 -8.19
N ASP A 258 19.57 10.57 -8.21
CA ASP A 258 19.51 9.48 -7.24
C ASP A 258 20.64 8.49 -7.51
N ARG A 259 21.36 8.13 -6.46
CA ARG A 259 22.62 7.38 -6.58
C ARG A 259 22.42 5.96 -7.19
N PRO A 260 21.33 5.22 -6.90
CA PRO A 260 21.05 3.91 -7.50
C PRO A 260 20.38 3.95 -8.86
N ALA A 261 20.05 5.14 -9.37
CA ALA A 261 19.23 5.26 -10.55
C ALA A 261 19.89 4.71 -11.80
N VAL A 262 21.20 4.91 -11.93
CA VAL A 262 21.97 4.50 -13.10
C VAL A 262 21.96 2.98 -13.26
N GLN A 263 22.26 2.21 -12.21
CA GLN A 263 22.28 0.74 -12.31
C GLN A 263 20.90 0.17 -12.61
N ARG A 264 19.89 0.62 -11.86
CA ARG A 264 18.53 0.08 -11.96
C ARG A 264 17.88 0.43 -13.30
N ALA A 265 17.97 1.69 -13.74
CA ALA A 265 17.44 2.11 -15.02
C ALA A 265 18.07 1.34 -16.18
N ASN A 266 19.42 1.24 -16.23
CA ASN A 266 20.11 0.49 -17.27
C ASN A 266 19.78 -1.01 -17.22
N THR A 267 19.62 -1.59 -16.03
CA THR A 267 19.16 -2.98 -15.89
C THR A 267 17.79 -3.18 -16.50
N ILE A 268 16.82 -2.31 -16.20
CA ILE A 268 15.47 -2.40 -16.78
C ILE A 268 15.54 -2.26 -18.31
N LEU A 269 16.23 -1.22 -18.80
CA LEU A 269 16.37 -0.96 -20.24
C LEU A 269 17.02 -2.12 -20.98
N GLY A 270 18.12 -2.68 -20.47
CA GLY A 270 18.80 -3.80 -21.10
C GLY A 270 17.99 -5.09 -21.09
N ARG A 271 17.21 -5.33 -20.02
CA ARG A 271 16.30 -6.48 -19.95
C ARG A 271 15.14 -6.37 -20.93
N ILE A 272 14.66 -5.15 -21.19
CA ILE A 272 13.65 -4.88 -22.21
C ILE A 272 14.27 -5.09 -23.59
N ALA A 273 15.43 -4.49 -23.86
CA ALA A 273 16.16 -4.64 -25.13
C ALA A 273 16.39 -6.12 -25.47
N LEU A 274 16.79 -6.93 -24.50
CA LEU A 274 16.96 -8.37 -24.68
C LEU A 274 15.65 -9.08 -25.05
N ARG A 275 14.52 -8.72 -24.40
CA ARG A 275 13.19 -9.30 -24.68
C ARG A 275 12.63 -8.86 -26.03
N THR A 276 12.99 -7.68 -26.51
CA THR A 276 12.58 -7.16 -27.82
C THR A 276 13.53 -7.56 -28.94
N GLY A 277 14.58 -8.35 -28.65
CA GLY A 277 15.54 -8.84 -29.64
C GLY A 277 16.66 -7.85 -29.99
N ASP A 278 16.76 -6.72 -29.29
CA ASP A 278 17.85 -5.76 -29.45
C ASP A 278 19.04 -6.12 -28.56
N LEU A 279 19.80 -7.10 -29.05
CA LEU A 279 20.97 -7.63 -28.34
C LEU A 279 22.12 -6.61 -28.30
N ALA A 280 22.18 -5.67 -29.23
CA ALA A 280 23.19 -4.62 -29.21
C ALA A 280 22.95 -3.66 -28.04
N ASP A 281 21.72 -3.17 -27.91
CA ASP A 281 21.35 -2.27 -26.82
C ASP A 281 21.42 -2.97 -25.47
N ALA A 282 20.98 -4.24 -25.37
CA ALA A 282 21.08 -5.00 -24.12
C ALA A 282 22.52 -5.07 -23.57
N ARG A 283 23.49 -5.27 -24.48
CA ARG A 283 24.92 -5.28 -24.13
C ARG A 283 25.40 -3.92 -23.66
N GLN A 284 25.02 -2.87 -24.39
CA GLN A 284 25.42 -1.51 -24.04
C GLN A 284 24.86 -1.10 -22.67
N TYR A 285 23.57 -1.35 -22.42
CA TYR A 285 22.94 -1.08 -21.13
C TYR A 285 23.60 -1.85 -19.98
N LEU A 286 24.06 -3.09 -20.19
CA LEU A 286 24.83 -3.80 -19.15
C LEU A 286 26.12 -3.05 -18.82
N LEU A 287 26.89 -2.62 -19.82
CA LEU A 287 28.14 -1.91 -19.60
C LEU A 287 27.90 -0.54 -18.94
N ASP A 288 26.85 0.17 -19.37
CA ASP A 288 26.47 1.47 -18.81
C ASP A 288 26.03 1.37 -17.34
N SER A 289 25.49 0.21 -16.93
CA SER A 289 25.15 -0.02 -15.52
C SER A 289 26.38 -0.04 -14.60
N ALA A 290 27.58 -0.31 -15.11
CA ALA A 290 28.86 -0.23 -14.37
C ALA A 290 29.66 1.06 -14.66
N ASN A 291 29.03 2.14 -15.10
CA ASN A 291 29.73 3.39 -15.36
C ASN A 291 30.21 4.10 -14.06
N PRO A 292 31.08 5.13 -14.15
CA PRO A 292 31.59 5.84 -12.97
C PRO A 292 30.52 6.50 -12.08
N ALA A 293 29.37 6.89 -12.62
CA ALA A 293 28.28 7.49 -11.84
C ALA A 293 27.62 6.46 -10.91
N ALA A 294 27.63 5.18 -11.28
CA ALA A 294 27.15 4.06 -10.47
C ALA A 294 28.14 3.61 -9.37
N ALA A 295 29.37 4.13 -9.35
CA ALA A 295 30.44 3.66 -8.47
C ALA A 295 30.09 3.68 -6.96
N PRO A 296 29.47 4.74 -6.39
CA PRO A 296 29.11 4.76 -4.97
C PRO A 296 28.18 3.60 -4.57
N ASP A 297 27.30 3.22 -5.49
CA ASP A 297 26.24 2.26 -5.27
C ASP A 297 26.71 0.83 -5.43
N ILE A 298 27.51 0.58 -6.47
CA ILE A 298 28.21 -0.69 -6.65
C ILE A 298 29.12 -0.94 -5.45
N ALA A 299 29.79 0.08 -4.91
CA ALA A 299 30.63 -0.07 -3.72
C ALA A 299 29.83 -0.45 -2.45
N LEU A 300 28.60 0.07 -2.31
CA LEU A 300 27.74 -0.17 -1.16
C LEU A 300 26.99 -1.50 -1.23
N SER A 301 26.28 -1.74 -2.32
CA SER A 301 25.30 -2.82 -2.47
C SER A 301 25.76 -3.94 -3.41
N GLY A 302 26.85 -3.74 -4.15
CA GLY A 302 27.31 -4.64 -5.19
C GLY A 302 26.66 -4.38 -6.55
N PRO A 303 27.22 -4.96 -7.63
CA PRO A 303 26.68 -4.83 -8.97
C PRO A 303 25.39 -5.61 -9.11
N THR A 304 24.44 -5.06 -9.87
CA THR A 304 23.27 -5.83 -10.30
C THR A 304 23.66 -6.92 -11.31
N LEU A 305 23.15 -8.14 -11.13
CA LEU A 305 23.58 -9.30 -11.93
C LEU A 305 22.47 -9.91 -12.79
N VAL A 306 21.23 -9.43 -12.65
CA VAL A 306 20.08 -9.98 -13.38
C VAL A 306 20.28 -9.88 -14.89
N LEU A 307 20.65 -8.71 -15.41
CA LEU A 307 20.87 -8.53 -16.84
C LEU A 307 22.09 -9.33 -17.33
N ALA A 308 23.17 -9.37 -16.55
CA ALA A 308 24.36 -10.17 -16.87
C ALA A 308 24.02 -11.67 -16.97
N LYS A 309 23.15 -12.17 -16.09
CA LYS A 309 22.65 -13.54 -16.12
C LYS A 309 21.81 -13.82 -17.36
N GLU A 310 20.86 -12.94 -17.69
CA GLU A 310 20.04 -13.12 -18.89
C GLU A 310 20.92 -13.08 -20.17
N LEU A 311 21.94 -12.21 -20.22
CA LEU A 311 22.85 -12.10 -21.38
C LEU A 311 23.78 -13.31 -21.54
N ILE A 312 24.33 -13.87 -20.45
CA ILE A 312 25.18 -15.06 -20.57
C ILE A 312 24.39 -16.29 -21.03
N GLU A 313 23.12 -16.39 -20.63
CA GLU A 313 22.18 -17.42 -21.11
C GLU A 313 21.90 -17.28 -22.62
N HIS A 314 21.95 -16.06 -23.16
CA HIS A 314 21.88 -15.77 -24.60
C HIS A 314 23.23 -15.86 -25.33
N GLY A 315 24.31 -16.27 -24.64
CA GLY A 315 25.62 -16.49 -25.22
C GLY A 315 26.54 -15.27 -25.25
N GLU A 316 26.13 -14.12 -24.71
CA GLU A 316 26.89 -12.86 -24.70
C GLU A 316 28.00 -12.83 -23.64
N ARG A 317 28.92 -13.79 -23.74
CA ARG A 317 29.99 -14.03 -22.77
C ARG A 317 30.99 -12.88 -22.68
N GLU A 318 31.36 -12.29 -23.82
CA GLU A 318 32.37 -11.23 -23.88
C GLU A 318 31.89 -9.97 -23.16
N THR A 319 30.64 -9.57 -23.37
CA THR A 319 30.04 -8.41 -22.70
C THR A 319 29.92 -8.64 -21.19
N VAL A 320 29.45 -9.82 -20.77
CA VAL A 320 29.32 -10.16 -19.36
C VAL A 320 30.69 -10.17 -18.68
N LEU A 321 31.73 -10.68 -19.36
CA LEU A 321 33.10 -10.63 -18.87
C LEU A 321 33.58 -9.18 -18.69
N ALA A 322 33.38 -8.31 -19.68
CA ALA A 322 33.77 -6.90 -19.62
C ALA A 322 33.06 -6.13 -18.49
N TYR A 323 31.77 -6.44 -18.26
CA TYR A 323 31.00 -5.91 -17.14
C TYR A 323 31.62 -6.32 -15.79
N LEU A 324 31.85 -7.61 -15.57
CA LEU A 324 32.42 -8.11 -14.31
C LEU A 324 33.82 -7.55 -14.05
N GLU A 325 34.64 -7.42 -15.10
CA GLU A 325 35.96 -6.80 -15.00
C GLU A 325 35.88 -5.31 -14.62
N SER A 326 34.87 -4.59 -15.10
CA SER A 326 34.61 -3.22 -14.67
C SER A 326 34.18 -3.15 -13.21
N CYS A 327 33.33 -4.09 -12.77
CA CYS A 327 32.88 -4.19 -11.38
C CYS A 327 34.01 -4.49 -10.38
N LEU A 328 35.13 -5.12 -10.78
CA LEU A 328 36.27 -5.39 -9.89
C LEU A 328 36.81 -4.12 -9.22
N LYS A 329 36.88 -3.02 -9.98
CA LYS A 329 37.37 -1.73 -9.47
C LYS A 329 36.34 -1.04 -8.57
N LEU A 330 35.06 -1.30 -8.82
CA LEU A 330 33.94 -0.61 -8.19
C LEU A 330 33.46 -1.31 -6.92
N TRP A 331 33.71 -2.63 -6.79
CA TRP A 331 33.26 -3.44 -5.66
C TRP A 331 34.38 -4.30 -5.05
N PRO A 332 35.36 -3.69 -4.34
CA PRO A 332 36.48 -4.44 -3.74
C PRO A 332 36.05 -5.55 -2.77
N ARG A 333 34.93 -5.35 -2.05
CA ARG A 333 34.39 -6.33 -1.11
C ARG A 333 33.93 -7.64 -1.78
N GLY A 334 33.55 -7.57 -3.07
CA GLY A 334 33.14 -8.73 -3.86
C GLY A 334 34.22 -9.22 -4.84
N GLU A 335 35.46 -8.74 -4.73
CA GLU A 335 36.53 -9.09 -5.67
C GLU A 335 36.70 -10.61 -5.83
N ASN A 336 36.67 -11.36 -4.73
CA ASN A 336 36.84 -12.81 -4.75
C ASN A 336 35.77 -13.51 -5.58
N VAL A 337 34.49 -13.15 -5.38
CA VAL A 337 33.38 -13.76 -6.11
C VAL A 337 33.39 -13.35 -7.59
N LEU A 338 33.69 -12.09 -7.89
CA LEU A 338 33.83 -11.60 -9.27
C LEU A 338 34.95 -12.35 -10.01
N ARG A 339 36.11 -12.56 -9.38
CA ARG A 339 37.23 -13.30 -9.99
C ARG A 339 36.86 -14.76 -10.29
N ILE A 340 36.07 -15.41 -9.44
CA ILE A 340 35.60 -16.78 -9.68
C ILE A 340 34.71 -16.81 -10.93
N TRP A 341 33.70 -15.93 -11.01
CA TRP A 341 32.82 -15.87 -12.17
C TRP A 341 33.56 -15.53 -13.46
N ILE A 342 34.51 -14.58 -13.40
CA ILE A 342 35.39 -14.24 -14.53
C ILE A 342 36.19 -15.47 -15.00
N ALA A 343 36.75 -16.25 -14.08
CA ALA A 343 37.50 -17.46 -14.40
C ALA A 343 36.62 -18.55 -14.99
N ASP A 344 35.39 -18.72 -14.50
CA ASP A 344 34.43 -19.67 -15.05
C ASP A 344 34.08 -19.33 -16.50
N ILE A 345 33.76 -18.06 -16.78
CA ILE A 345 33.44 -17.58 -18.14
C ILE A 345 34.62 -17.80 -19.09
N LYS A 346 35.85 -17.44 -18.67
CA LYS A 346 37.07 -17.63 -19.48
C LYS A 346 37.36 -19.11 -19.78
N ASN A 347 36.94 -20.01 -18.90
CA ASN A 347 37.06 -21.46 -19.09
C ASN A 347 35.85 -22.08 -19.83
N GLY A 348 34.97 -21.26 -20.41
CA GLY A 348 33.79 -21.73 -21.14
C GLY A 348 32.64 -22.24 -20.25
N ARG A 349 32.73 -22.07 -18.94
CA ARG A 349 31.66 -22.42 -17.98
C ARG A 349 30.68 -21.25 -17.82
N THR A 350 29.42 -21.56 -17.53
CA THR A 350 28.39 -20.55 -17.23
C THR A 350 28.26 -20.41 -15.71
N PRO A 351 28.77 -19.32 -15.09
CA PRO A 351 28.65 -19.11 -13.65
C PRO A 351 27.21 -18.87 -13.19
N ASN A 352 26.92 -19.22 -11.94
CA ASN A 352 25.69 -18.83 -11.26
C ASN A 352 25.79 -17.39 -10.74
N LEU A 353 25.51 -16.41 -11.59
CA LEU A 353 25.57 -14.99 -11.21
C LEU A 353 24.46 -14.65 -10.20
N GLY A 354 24.83 -14.12 -9.04
CA GLY A 354 23.90 -13.56 -8.03
C GLY A 354 23.25 -14.55 -7.07
N GLY A 355 23.60 -15.83 -7.12
CA GLY A 355 23.31 -16.78 -6.04
C GLY A 355 24.46 -16.86 -5.03
N PRO A 356 24.35 -17.69 -3.97
CA PRO A 356 25.54 -18.38 -3.50
C PRO A 356 26.21 -19.18 -4.63
#